data_AF-A0A2G2YV61-F1
#
_entry.id   AF-A0A2G2YV61-F1
#
_cell.length_a   1.000
_cell.length_b   1.000
_cell.length_c   1.000
_cell.angle_alpha   90.00
_cell.angle_beta   90.00
_cell.angle_gamma   90.00
#
_symmetry.space_group_name_H-M   'P 1'
#
loop_
_entity.id
_entity.type
_entity.pdbx_description
1 polymer ?
#
loop_
_entity_poly.entity_id
_entity_poly.type
_entity_poly.pdbx_seq_one_letter_code
_entity_poly.pdbx_strand_id
1 'polypeptide(L)'
;MKKLFPRAMLQDLKNLEVLDVRWCDVMEEIIGREEGEGSSQSSSSTSTTADLPELKILHLQGLFELKSICEGKLMCDSLEYMEFGYCSNLKRMPFYTTNEHPFPSLFQIIVDDENWWERLEWEQSHLNTLFQPKIRYAAADDDADDDDDAADDDDDDDDDAADADADKP
;
A
#
# COMPACT_ATOMS: atom_id res chain seq x y z
N MET A 1 -4.28 -13.06 -2.36
CA MET A 1 -2.93 -13.57 -1.98
C MET A 1 -2.71 -13.24 -0.50
N LYS A 2 -2.13 -14.11 0.34
CA LYS A 2 -2.07 -13.84 1.79
C LYS A 2 -0.91 -12.94 2.25
N LYS A 3 0.21 -12.98 1.54
CA LYS A 3 1.43 -12.19 1.80
C LYS A 3 1.96 -11.69 0.46
N LEU A 4 2.44 -10.44 0.36
CA LEU A 4 2.87 -9.86 -0.92
C LEU A 4 4.26 -10.34 -1.33
N PHE A 5 5.24 -10.23 -0.43
CA PHE A 5 6.60 -10.75 -0.64
C PHE A 5 7.22 -11.32 0.65
N PRO A 6 8.06 -12.37 0.56
CA PRO A 6 8.82 -12.87 1.69
C PRO A 6 9.99 -11.94 2.03
N ARG A 7 10.32 -11.84 3.32
CA ARG A 7 11.36 -10.96 3.89
C ARG A 7 12.71 -11.04 3.20
N ALA A 8 13.11 -12.22 2.71
CA ALA A 8 14.36 -12.41 1.98
C ALA A 8 14.52 -11.42 0.80
N MET A 9 13.43 -11.11 0.09
CA MET A 9 13.45 -10.18 -1.05
C MET A 9 13.69 -8.72 -0.66
N LEU A 10 13.59 -8.35 0.62
CA LEU A 10 13.98 -7.01 1.09
C LEU A 10 15.47 -6.69 0.92
N GLN A 11 16.31 -7.70 0.68
CA GLN A 11 17.71 -7.49 0.34
C GLN A 11 17.89 -6.95 -1.09
N ASP A 12 16.99 -7.33 -2.00
CA ASP A 12 16.97 -6.88 -3.40
C ASP A 12 16.14 -5.59 -3.58
N LEU A 13 15.08 -5.41 -2.78
CA LEU A 13 14.15 -4.28 -2.82
C LEU A 13 14.67 -3.01 -2.10
N LYS A 14 15.98 -2.81 -1.98
CA LYS A 14 16.55 -1.65 -1.25
C LYS A 14 16.23 -0.30 -1.86
N ASN A 15 16.03 -0.25 -3.18
CA ASN A 15 15.69 0.96 -3.93
C ASN A 15 14.16 1.10 -4.15
N LEU A 16 13.33 0.41 -3.37
CA LEU A 16 11.87 0.47 -3.49
C LEU A 16 11.34 1.78 -2.89
N GLU A 17 11.13 2.79 -3.74
CA GLU A 17 10.65 4.11 -3.29
C GLU A 17 9.13 4.16 -3.00
N VAL A 18 8.35 3.30 -3.66
CA VAL A 18 6.89 3.29 -3.58
C VAL A 18 6.39 1.88 -3.29
N LEU A 19 5.51 1.74 -2.30
CA LEU A 19 4.78 0.52 -1.99
C LEU A 19 3.27 0.82 -1.98
N ASP A 20 2.65 0.58 -3.14
CA ASP A 20 1.22 0.73 -3.37
C ASP A 20 0.55 -0.66 -3.37
N VAL A 21 -0.45 -0.87 -2.52
CA VAL A 21 -1.16 -2.15 -2.37
C VAL A 21 -2.66 -1.87 -2.17
N ARG A 22 -3.45 -2.07 -3.22
CA ARG A 22 -4.89 -1.80 -3.25
C ARG A 22 -5.72 -3.05 -3.48
N TRP A 23 -6.96 -3.03 -2.99
CA TRP A 23 -8.03 -4.01 -3.25
C TRP A 23 -7.58 -5.48 -3.14
N CYS A 24 -6.85 -5.79 -2.07
CA CYS A 24 -6.37 -7.13 -1.74
C CYS A 24 -6.99 -7.64 -0.43
N ASP A 25 -8.31 -7.74 -0.39
CA ASP A 25 -9.16 -8.04 0.77
C ASP A 25 -8.76 -9.30 1.58
N VAL A 26 -8.11 -10.29 0.95
CA VAL A 26 -7.63 -11.53 1.60
C VAL A 26 -6.15 -11.51 2.04
N MET A 27 -5.47 -10.35 1.98
CA MET A 27 -4.09 -10.20 2.41
C MET A 27 -4.03 -10.05 3.94
N GLU A 28 -3.20 -10.86 4.62
CA GLU A 28 -3.07 -10.83 6.08
C GLU A 28 -1.81 -10.08 6.55
N GLU A 29 -0.76 -10.10 5.72
CA GLU A 29 0.50 -9.38 5.91
C GLU A 29 1.01 -8.87 4.55
N ILE A 30 1.86 -7.84 4.52
CA ILE A 30 2.56 -7.45 3.30
C ILE A 30 3.91 -8.15 3.23
N ILE A 31 4.72 -7.96 4.28
CA ILE A 31 6.08 -8.50 4.42
C ILE A 31 6.03 -9.80 5.23
N GLY A 32 6.00 -10.93 4.53
CA GLY A 32 5.95 -12.25 5.16
C GLY A 32 7.29 -12.71 5.72
N ARG A 33 7.26 -13.60 6.73
CA ARG A 33 8.42 -14.41 7.11
C ARG A 33 8.98 -15.25 5.95
N GLU A 34 10.17 -15.78 6.15
CA GLU A 34 10.82 -16.68 5.19
C GLU A 34 10.18 -18.08 5.22
N GLU A 35 9.75 -18.56 4.06
CA GLU A 35 9.18 -19.90 3.91
C GLU A 35 10.30 -20.94 3.72
N GLY A 36 11.00 -21.25 4.82
CA GLY A 36 12.09 -22.23 4.84
C GLY A 36 12.38 -22.87 6.20
N GLU A 37 12.11 -22.18 7.30
CA GLU A 37 12.34 -22.72 8.65
C GLU A 37 11.23 -23.72 9.06
N GLY A 38 11.47 -24.99 8.73
CA GLY A 38 10.59 -26.09 9.08
C GLY A 38 10.44 -26.28 10.60
N SER A 39 9.18 -26.45 11.03
CA SER A 39 8.71 -26.67 12.41
C SER A 39 9.77 -27.06 13.44
N SER A 40 10.23 -26.09 14.22
CA SER A 40 10.84 -26.34 15.53
C SER A 40 10.54 -25.19 16.50
N GLN A 41 9.92 -25.54 17.61
CA GLN A 41 9.53 -24.62 18.68
C GLN A 41 10.77 -24.09 19.41
N SER A 42 11.24 -22.90 19.02
CA SER A 42 12.28 -22.17 19.76
C SER A 42 11.76 -20.84 20.24
N SER A 43 11.64 -20.69 21.56
CA SER A 43 11.25 -19.45 22.21
C SER A 43 12.41 -18.47 22.22
N SER A 44 12.57 -17.71 21.14
CA SER A 44 13.47 -16.56 21.09
C SER A 44 12.79 -15.38 20.41
N SER A 45 12.69 -14.27 21.14
CA SER A 45 12.28 -12.97 20.61
C SER A 45 13.43 -12.33 19.82
N THR A 46 13.89 -12.99 18.76
CA THR A 46 14.74 -12.38 17.73
C THR A 46 13.88 -11.38 16.97
N SER A 47 13.95 -10.09 17.34
CA SER A 47 13.22 -9.04 16.64
C SER A 47 13.76 -8.90 15.21
N THR A 48 13.10 -9.56 14.27
CA THR A 48 13.47 -9.57 12.86
C THR A 48 13.22 -8.18 12.28
N THR A 49 14.31 -7.48 11.96
CA THR A 49 14.27 -6.19 11.28
C THR A 49 14.02 -6.39 9.79
N ALA A 50 13.05 -5.65 9.26
CA ALA A 50 12.84 -5.37 7.84
C ALA A 50 13.35 -3.95 7.59
N ASP A 51 13.92 -3.71 6.42
CA ASP A 51 14.61 -2.45 6.11
C ASP A 51 14.38 -2.11 4.64
N LEU A 52 13.67 -1.01 4.41
CA LEU A 52 13.32 -0.43 3.11
C LEU A 52 13.81 1.04 3.14
N PRO A 53 15.12 1.29 2.98
CA PRO A 53 15.73 2.57 3.33
C PRO A 53 15.33 3.70 2.39
N GLU A 54 15.04 3.42 1.12
CA GLU A 54 14.62 4.42 0.12
C GLU A 54 13.09 4.58 0.02
N LEU A 55 12.29 3.88 0.85
CA LEU A 55 10.83 3.93 0.77
C LEU A 55 10.30 5.31 1.21
N LYS A 56 9.71 6.03 0.26
CA LYS A 56 9.14 7.38 0.40
C LYS A 56 7.61 7.35 0.51
N ILE A 57 6.97 6.38 -0.15
CA ILE A 57 5.50 6.36 -0.32
C ILE A 57 4.96 4.97 0.05
N LEU A 58 3.95 4.93 0.93
CA LEU A 58 3.23 3.72 1.34
C LEU A 58 1.71 3.96 1.24
N HIS A 59 1.05 3.36 0.25
CA HIS A 59 -0.42 3.41 0.08
C HIS A 59 -1.01 2.03 0.30
N LEU A 60 -1.94 1.91 1.23
CA LEU A 60 -2.67 0.68 1.55
C LEU A 60 -4.17 0.95 1.48
N GLN A 61 -4.87 0.41 0.49
CA GLN A 61 -6.32 0.64 0.28
C GLN A 61 -7.08 -0.69 0.18
N GLY A 62 -8.26 -0.80 0.80
CA GLY A 62 -9.12 -1.99 0.65
C GLY A 62 -8.56 -3.29 1.26
N LEU A 63 -7.63 -3.21 2.21
CA LEU A 63 -6.92 -4.37 2.77
C LEU A 63 -7.63 -4.94 4.02
N PHE A 64 -8.86 -5.42 3.83
CA PHE A 64 -9.78 -5.75 4.93
C PHE A 64 -9.32 -6.85 5.90
N GLU A 65 -8.53 -7.84 5.49
CA GLU A 65 -7.95 -8.86 6.39
C GLU A 65 -6.53 -8.54 6.91
N LEU A 66 -5.93 -7.40 6.53
CA LEU A 66 -4.56 -7.06 6.90
C LEU A 66 -4.44 -6.93 8.42
N LYS A 67 -3.51 -7.67 9.05
CA LYS A 67 -3.34 -7.70 10.51
C LYS A 67 -2.07 -6.97 10.97
N SER A 68 -1.00 -7.06 10.18
CA SER A 68 0.25 -6.31 10.34
C SER A 68 0.88 -6.08 8.97
N ILE A 69 1.55 -4.95 8.78
CA ILE A 69 2.41 -4.74 7.59
C ILE A 69 3.56 -5.76 7.56
N CYS A 70 4.12 -6.12 8.72
CA CYS A 70 5.32 -6.95 8.87
C CYS A 70 5.35 -7.71 10.21
N GLU A 71 5.86 -8.95 10.24
CA GLU A 71 6.15 -9.66 11.50
C GLU A 71 7.44 -9.12 12.16
N GLY A 72 7.39 -7.96 12.81
CA GLY A 72 8.51 -7.39 13.56
C GLY A 72 8.72 -5.90 13.33
N LYS A 73 9.99 -5.50 13.19
CA LYS A 73 10.40 -4.09 13.04
C LYS A 73 10.57 -3.73 11.57
N LEU A 74 10.14 -2.54 11.16
CA LEU A 74 10.36 -1.98 9.84
C LEU A 74 11.10 -0.63 9.95
N MET A 75 12.29 -0.58 9.37
CA MET A 75 13.07 0.65 9.17
C MET A 75 12.80 1.19 7.76
N CYS A 76 12.45 2.47 7.67
CA CYS A 76 12.15 3.19 6.43
C CYS A 76 12.15 4.71 6.72
N ASP A 77 13.27 5.25 7.22
CA ASP A 77 13.34 6.64 7.70
C ASP A 77 13.15 7.70 6.60
N SER A 78 13.29 7.32 5.32
CA SER A 78 13.05 8.21 4.16
C SER A 78 11.58 8.43 3.82
N LEU A 79 10.64 7.84 4.58
CA LEU A 79 9.21 7.92 4.31
C LEU A 79 8.72 9.37 4.29
N GLU A 80 8.09 9.79 3.20
CA GLU A 80 7.61 11.14 2.90
C GLU A 80 6.07 11.22 3.03
N TYR A 81 5.36 10.17 2.61
CA TYR A 81 3.90 10.07 2.58
C TYR A 81 3.41 8.67 3.01
N MET A 82 2.26 8.62 3.68
CA MET A 82 1.53 7.38 3.96
C MET A 82 0.02 7.54 3.76
N GLU A 83 -0.65 6.47 3.35
CA GLU A 83 -2.11 6.41 3.20
C GLU A 83 -2.67 5.04 3.58
N PHE A 84 -3.75 5.04 4.36
CA PHE A 84 -4.36 3.86 4.95
C PHE A 84 -5.88 3.87 4.76
N GLY A 85 -6.31 3.52 3.56
CA GLY A 85 -7.72 3.38 3.19
C GLY A 85 -8.29 2.00 3.54
N TYR A 86 -9.48 1.96 4.13
CA TYR A 86 -10.27 0.75 4.46
C TYR A 86 -9.53 -0.38 5.24
N CYS A 87 -8.37 -0.11 5.85
CA CYS A 87 -7.47 -1.10 6.48
C CYS A 87 -7.92 -1.59 7.89
N SER A 88 -9.23 -1.75 8.12
CA SER A 88 -9.87 -1.84 9.44
C SER A 88 -9.40 -2.96 10.41
N ASN A 89 -8.74 -4.03 9.93
CA ASN A 89 -8.18 -5.08 10.78
C ASN A 89 -6.71 -4.85 11.19
N LEU A 90 -6.02 -3.87 10.60
CA LEU A 90 -4.60 -3.60 10.85
C LEU A 90 -4.47 -3.13 12.30
N LYS A 91 -3.74 -3.91 13.12
CA LYS A 91 -3.68 -3.69 14.59
C LYS A 91 -2.32 -3.23 15.08
N ARG A 92 -1.27 -3.35 14.28
CA ARG A 92 0.09 -2.99 14.70
C ARG A 92 0.87 -2.29 13.59
N MET A 93 1.50 -1.18 13.97
CA MET A 93 2.49 -0.49 13.15
C MET A 93 3.88 -1.06 13.44
N PRO A 94 4.59 -1.62 12.44
CA PRO A 94 5.93 -2.19 12.64
C PRO A 94 7.04 -1.12 12.68
N PHE A 95 6.70 0.15 12.45
CA PHE A 95 7.66 1.25 12.30
C PHE A 95 8.61 1.32 13.50
N TYR A 96 9.91 1.30 13.20
CA TYR A 96 10.97 1.31 14.17
C TYR A 96 12.17 2.08 13.61
N THR A 97 12.74 2.95 14.43
CA THR A 97 13.89 3.78 14.09
C THR A 97 14.93 3.78 15.22
N THR A 98 16.17 4.13 14.86
CA THR A 98 17.26 4.41 15.81
C THR A 98 17.77 5.84 15.72
N ASN A 99 17.12 6.70 14.92
CA ASN A 99 17.55 8.07 14.70
C ASN A 99 17.06 9.01 15.81
N GLU A 100 17.86 10.03 16.14
CA GLU A 100 17.46 11.09 17.09
C GLU A 100 16.32 11.96 16.54
N HIS A 101 16.25 12.09 15.21
CA HIS A 101 15.24 12.86 14.47
C HIS A 101 14.60 11.94 13.42
N PRO A 102 13.69 11.06 13.83
CA PRO A 102 13.12 10.05 12.95
C PRO A 102 12.06 10.61 11.99
N PHE A 103 11.89 9.94 10.85
CA PHE A 103 10.98 10.33 9.76
C PHE A 103 11.04 11.84 9.41
N PRO A 104 12.24 12.38 9.10
CA PRO A 104 12.45 13.81 8.89
C PRO A 104 11.74 14.34 7.64
N SER A 105 11.61 13.52 6.60
CA SER A 105 10.97 13.88 5.32
C SER A 105 9.45 13.72 5.33
N LEU A 106 8.89 12.94 6.26
CA LEU A 106 7.45 12.65 6.34
C LEU A 106 6.67 13.96 6.47
N PHE A 107 5.82 14.27 5.50
CA PHE A 107 5.04 15.52 5.47
C PHE A 107 3.54 15.27 5.69
N GLN A 108 3.01 14.13 5.24
CA GLN A 108 1.57 13.84 5.25
C GLN A 108 1.26 12.37 5.56
N ILE A 109 0.13 12.13 6.24
CA ILE A 109 -0.46 10.81 6.49
C ILE A 109 -1.97 10.92 6.24
N ILE A 110 -2.55 10.09 5.38
CA ILE A 110 -4.00 10.02 5.14
C ILE A 110 -4.57 8.74 5.77
N VAL A 111 -5.72 8.84 6.45
CA VAL A 111 -6.47 7.70 7.00
C VAL A 111 -7.98 7.94 6.90
N ASP A 112 -8.77 6.89 6.67
CA ASP A 112 -10.24 7.04 6.54
C ASP A 112 -10.96 7.08 7.89
N ASP A 113 -10.49 6.26 8.85
CA ASP A 113 -11.14 6.08 10.16
C ASP A 113 -10.21 6.56 11.29
N GLU A 114 -10.56 7.72 11.86
CA GLU A 114 -9.96 8.29 13.07
C GLU A 114 -9.93 7.28 14.24
N ASN A 115 -11.01 6.53 14.43
CA ASN A 115 -11.12 5.55 15.52
C ASN A 115 -10.17 4.37 15.32
N TRP A 116 -9.91 3.97 14.08
CA TRP A 116 -8.97 2.90 13.76
C TRP A 116 -7.54 3.31 14.11
N TRP A 117 -7.10 4.53 13.74
CA TRP A 117 -5.73 4.97 14.02
C TRP A 117 -5.42 5.06 15.52
N GLU A 118 -6.35 5.57 16.34
CA GLU A 118 -6.19 5.61 17.80
C GLU A 118 -6.03 4.21 18.43
N ARG A 119 -6.53 3.15 17.76
CA ARG A 119 -6.53 1.77 18.26
C ARG A 119 -5.29 0.96 17.85
N LEU A 120 -4.35 1.55 17.11
CA LEU A 120 -3.12 0.89 16.67
C LEU A 120 -2.14 0.65 17.82
N GLU A 121 -1.57 -0.56 17.87
CA GLU A 121 -0.38 -0.87 18.66
C GLU A 121 0.88 -0.35 17.96
N TRP A 122 1.78 0.28 18.72
CA TRP A 122 3.02 0.87 18.20
C TRP A 122 4.24 0.21 18.87
N GLU A 123 5.15 -0.37 18.06
CA GLU A 123 6.43 -0.92 18.53
C GLU A 123 7.29 0.15 19.23
N GLN A 124 7.19 1.40 18.78
CA GLN A 124 7.75 2.58 19.45
C GLN A 124 6.64 3.63 19.67
N SER A 125 6.14 3.75 20.90
CA SER A 125 4.99 4.61 21.24
C SER A 125 5.17 6.10 20.92
N HIS A 126 6.42 6.60 20.90
CA HIS A 126 6.72 7.98 20.55
C HIS A 126 6.47 8.31 19.07
N LEU A 127 6.44 7.30 18.18
CA LEU A 127 6.16 7.50 16.75
C LEU A 127 4.71 7.91 16.50
N ASN A 128 3.75 7.44 17.31
CA ASN A 128 2.37 7.94 17.23
C ASN A 128 2.37 9.46 17.46
N THR A 129 2.96 9.95 18.55
CA THR A 129 3.05 11.39 18.86
C THR A 129 3.75 12.22 17.78
N LEU A 130 4.76 11.65 17.11
CA LEU A 130 5.46 12.26 15.97
C LEU A 130 4.56 12.37 14.72
N PHE A 131 3.71 11.37 14.51
CA PHE A 131 2.86 11.23 13.33
C PHE A 131 1.55 12.01 13.45
N GLN A 132 0.94 12.08 14.64
CA GLN A 132 -0.29 12.84 14.96
C GLN A 132 -0.43 14.20 14.22
N PRO A 133 0.51 15.16 14.28
CA PRO A 133 0.36 16.46 13.60
C PRO A 133 0.35 16.37 12.06
N LYS A 134 0.83 15.27 11.49
CA LYS A 134 0.92 15.00 10.04
C LYS A 134 -0.32 14.29 9.49
N ILE A 135 -1.23 13.80 10.36
CA ILE A 135 -2.47 13.12 9.95
C ILE A 135 -3.48 14.11 9.37
N ARG A 136 -4.11 13.74 8.27
CA ARG A 136 -5.41 14.27 7.83
C ARG A 136 -6.34 13.08 7.57
N TYR A 137 -7.63 13.33 7.65
CA TYR A 137 -8.64 12.35 7.30
C TYR A 137 -9.04 12.53 5.84
N ALA A 138 -9.29 11.43 5.14
CA ALA A 138 -9.87 11.46 3.81
C ALA A 138 -11.23 12.20 3.85
N ALA A 139 -11.57 12.92 2.78
CA ALA A 139 -12.95 13.36 2.58
C ALA A 139 -13.81 12.13 2.22
N ALA A 140 -15.10 12.17 2.54
CA ALA A 140 -16.02 11.07 2.21
C ALA A 140 -16.45 11.05 0.72
N ASP A 141 -15.91 11.98 -0.06
CA ASP A 141 -16.16 12.21 -1.47
C ASP A 141 -14.77 12.42 -2.12
N ASP A 142 -14.38 11.55 -3.06
CA ASP A 142 -13.24 11.62 -4.02
C ASP A 142 -12.61 10.22 -4.34
N ASP A 143 -13.20 9.10 -3.93
CA ASP A 143 -13.09 7.81 -4.67
C ASP A 143 -13.84 7.94 -6.02
N ALA A 144 -13.31 8.81 -6.89
CA ALA A 144 -13.60 8.81 -8.31
C ALA A 144 -12.56 7.91 -8.96
N ASP A 145 -12.98 6.71 -9.38
CA ASP A 145 -12.17 5.86 -10.22
C ASP A 145 -11.90 6.60 -11.54
N ASP A 146 -10.67 7.10 -11.73
CA ASP A 146 -10.11 7.47 -13.05
C ASP A 146 -9.86 6.16 -13.86
N ASP A 147 -10.91 5.36 -14.03
CA ASP A 147 -11.03 4.44 -15.15
C ASP A 147 -11.19 5.33 -16.40
N ASP A 148 -10.04 5.65 -17.02
CA ASP A 148 -9.92 6.23 -18.36
C ASP A 148 -10.50 5.23 -19.40
N ASP A 149 -11.83 5.05 -19.36
CA ASP A 149 -12.63 4.26 -20.30
C ASP A 149 -12.77 5.05 -21.62
N ALA A 150 -11.62 5.43 -22.17
CA ALA A 150 -11.42 5.92 -23.52
C ALA A 150 -11.61 4.76 -24.50
N ALA A 151 -12.84 4.24 -24.54
CA ALA A 151 -13.31 3.41 -25.64
C ALA A 151 -13.24 4.26 -26.91
N ASP A 152 -12.35 3.88 -27.84
CA ASP A 152 -12.12 4.62 -29.08
C ASP A 152 -13.43 4.83 -29.85
N ASP A 153 -13.64 6.05 -30.37
CA ASP A 153 -14.63 6.30 -31.41
C ASP A 153 -14.15 5.60 -32.70
N ASP A 154 -14.49 4.32 -32.87
CA ASP A 154 -14.37 3.61 -34.15
C ASP A 154 -15.35 4.28 -35.15
N ASP A 155 -14.83 5.20 -35.97
CA ASP A 155 -15.56 5.83 -37.08
C ASP A 155 -16.05 4.75 -38.08
N ASP A 156 -17.33 4.38 -38.02
CA ASP A 156 -18.04 3.57 -39.03
C ASP A 156 -18.15 4.37 -40.36
N ASP A 157 -17.07 4.36 -41.15
CA ASP A 157 -17.00 4.87 -42.53
C ASP A 157 -17.85 3.95 -43.45
N ASP A 158 -19.16 4.20 -43.48
CA ASP A 158 -20.18 3.37 -44.17
C ASP A 158 -20.00 3.44 -45.71
N ASP A 159 -19.38 2.39 -46.28
CA ASP A 159 -18.89 2.29 -47.66
C ASP A 159 -20.03 2.04 -48.68
N ASP A 160 -20.92 3.03 -48.84
CA ASP A 160 -22.18 2.94 -49.60
C ASP A 160 -21.98 2.90 -51.13
N ALA A 161 -21.67 1.71 -51.66
CA ALA A 161 -21.25 1.46 -53.03
C ALA A 161 -22.17 0.52 -53.85
N ALA A 162 -23.33 1.02 -54.31
CA ALA A 162 -24.24 0.36 -55.26
C ALA A 162 -25.22 1.38 -55.91
N ASP A 163 -25.72 1.28 -57.15
CA ASP A 163 -25.37 0.52 -58.38
C ASP A 163 -26.03 1.26 -59.59
N ALA A 164 -25.92 0.75 -60.82
CA ALA A 164 -26.62 1.25 -62.03
C ALA A 164 -28.13 0.87 -62.05
N ASP A 165 -28.99 1.12 -63.06
CA ASP A 165 -28.96 1.73 -64.42
C ASP A 165 -30.45 2.17 -64.74
N ALA A 166 -30.94 2.72 -65.86
CA ALA A 166 -30.42 3.08 -67.20
C ALA A 166 -31.36 4.12 -67.87
N ASP A 167 -30.90 4.82 -68.91
CA ASP A 167 -31.75 5.16 -70.08
C ASP A 167 -30.91 5.48 -71.35
N LYS A 168 -31.43 5.06 -72.51
CA LYS A 168 -31.06 5.36 -73.93
C LYS A 168 -30.17 4.38 -74.71
N PRO A 169 -30.36 4.29 -76.05
CA PRO A 169 -31.19 5.14 -76.95
C PRO A 169 -32.65 4.71 -77.18
#